data_AF-A0A853M769-F1
#
_entry.id   AF-A0A853M769-F1
#
_cell.length_a   1.000
_cell.length_b   1.000
_cell.length_c   1.000
_cell.angle_alpha   90.00
_cell.angle_beta   90.00
_cell.angle_gamma   90.00
#
_symmetry.space_group_name_H-M   'P 1'
#
loop_
_entity.id
_entity.type
_entity.pdbx_description
1 polymer ?
#
loop_
_entity_poly.entity_id
_entity_poly.type
_entity_poly.pdbx_seq_one_letter_code
_entity_poly.pdbx_strand_id
1 'polypeptide(L)'
;MVRQIPSKTQLRVIESNISQGVETPKIVYPESDNKPMADNTRQFTWIVKIKENLEILFKYNADVFVAGDLFWYPVEGSNKIKLAPDTMVVFGRPKGHRGSYRQWEENNIPPRWCLKFYLLVIIILRWTEKSSFI
;
A
#
# COMPACT_ATOMS: atom_id res chain seq x y z
N MET A 1 -53.35 8.18 20.56
CA MET A 1 -51.99 7.72 20.91
C MET A 1 -51.03 8.88 20.64
N VAL A 2 -50.77 9.73 21.64
CA VAL A 2 -50.00 10.98 21.46
C VAL A 2 -48.52 10.66 21.65
N ARG A 3 -47.71 10.84 20.59
CA ARG A 3 -46.24 10.74 20.69
C ARG A 3 -45.75 11.96 21.47
N GLN A 4 -45.24 11.75 22.68
CA GLN A 4 -44.62 12.81 23.46
C GLN A 4 -43.33 13.26 22.77
N ILE A 5 -43.22 14.55 22.49
CA ILE A 5 -42.01 15.18 21.94
C ILE A 5 -41.06 15.40 23.14
N PRO A 6 -39.82 14.90 23.11
CA PRO A 6 -38.89 15.05 24.22
C PRO A 6 -38.58 16.53 24.48
N SER A 7 -38.43 16.90 25.75
CA SER A 7 -38.23 18.29 26.16
C SER A 7 -36.91 18.84 25.61
N LYS A 8 -36.87 20.15 25.34
CA LYS A 8 -35.70 20.87 24.79
C LYS A 8 -34.42 20.67 25.63
N THR A 9 -34.59 20.39 26.92
CA THR A 9 -33.52 20.03 27.86
C THR A 9 -32.96 18.63 27.58
N GLN A 10 -33.81 17.65 27.26
CA GLN A 10 -33.34 16.32 26.85
C GLN A 10 -32.66 16.34 25.48
N LEU A 11 -33.14 17.15 24.52
CA LEU A 11 -32.49 17.32 23.22
C LEU A 11 -31.05 17.84 23.38
N ARG A 12 -30.82 18.81 24.26
CA ARG A 12 -29.48 19.35 24.55
C ARG A 12 -28.52 18.35 25.23
N VAL A 13 -29.06 17.46 26.07
CA VAL A 13 -28.29 16.37 26.71
C VAL A 13 -27.94 15.27 25.72
N ILE A 14 -28.83 14.99 24.75
CA ILE A 14 -28.56 14.06 23.65
C ILE A 14 -27.49 14.64 22.72
N GLU A 15 -27.56 15.94 22.40
CA GLU A 15 -26.55 16.65 21.60
C GLU A 15 -25.17 16.71 22.29
N SER A 16 -25.11 16.91 23.61
CA SER A 16 -23.84 16.90 24.35
C SER A 16 -23.18 15.52 24.38
N ASN A 17 -23.97 14.44 24.39
CA ASN A 17 -23.47 13.07 24.39
C ASN A 17 -23.00 12.61 23.00
N ILE A 18 -23.45 13.26 21.92
CA ILE A 18 -22.96 13.03 20.55
C ILE A 18 -21.64 13.79 20.28
N SER A 19 -21.26 14.73 21.16
CA SER A 19 -19.97 15.44 21.10
C SER A 19 -18.81 14.72 21.80
N GLN A 20 -19.05 13.55 22.40
CA GLN A 20 -17.97 12.61 22.68
C GLN A 20 -17.53 12.07 21.33
N GLY A 21 -16.64 12.82 20.69
CA GLY A 21 -15.97 12.45 19.47
C GLY A 21 -15.55 11.01 19.62
N VAL A 22 -16.03 10.17 18.72
CA VAL A 22 -15.47 8.83 18.54
C VAL A 22 -14.03 9.09 18.12
N GLU A 23 -13.13 9.21 19.10
CA GLU A 23 -11.71 9.11 18.87
C GLU A 23 -11.51 7.68 18.39
N THR A 24 -11.63 7.50 17.07
CA THR A 24 -11.22 6.29 16.42
C THR A 24 -9.78 6.07 16.88
N PRO A 25 -9.48 4.95 17.56
CA PRO A 25 -8.14 4.70 18.06
C PRO A 25 -7.17 4.93 16.91
N LYS A 26 -6.19 5.82 17.08
CA LYS A 26 -5.26 6.21 16.02
C LYS A 26 -4.63 4.94 15.45
N ILE A 27 -5.11 4.54 14.27
CA ILE A 27 -4.75 3.24 13.69
C ILE A 27 -3.28 3.33 13.31
N VAL A 28 -2.46 2.51 13.95
CA VAL A 28 -1.04 2.43 13.64
C VAL A 28 -0.86 1.53 12.42
N TYR A 29 -0.19 2.06 11.41
CA TYR A 29 0.23 1.33 10.22
C TYR A 29 1.71 0.98 10.37
N PRO A 30 2.03 -0.26 10.79
CA PRO A 30 3.42 -0.67 11.00
C PRO A 30 4.19 -0.73 9.69
N GLU A 31 5.47 -0.38 9.73
CA GLU A 31 6.36 -0.39 8.55
C GLU A 31 7.02 -1.76 8.33
N SER A 32 7.05 -2.61 9.35
CA SER A 32 7.60 -3.97 9.31
C SER A 32 6.67 -4.95 10.02
N ASP A 33 6.71 -6.22 9.60
CA ASP A 33 6.03 -7.33 10.25
C ASP A 33 6.98 -8.21 11.10
N ASN A 34 8.20 -7.72 11.36
CA ASN A 34 9.28 -8.45 12.03
C ASN A 34 9.75 -9.73 11.31
N LYS A 35 9.40 -9.90 10.03
CA LYS A 35 9.92 -10.97 9.19
C LYS A 35 11.15 -10.52 8.42
N PRO A 36 12.01 -11.46 7.98
CA PRO A 36 13.07 -11.13 7.05
C PRO A 36 12.47 -10.65 5.72
N MET A 37 13.12 -9.65 5.10
CA MET A 37 12.76 -9.12 3.78
C MET A 37 12.82 -10.18 2.66
N ALA A 38 13.60 -11.25 2.84
CA ALA A 38 13.73 -12.32 1.87
C ALA A 38 13.94 -13.67 2.58
N ASP A 39 13.46 -14.75 1.97
CA ASP A 39 13.60 -16.11 2.49
C ASP A 39 15.03 -16.64 2.32
N ASN A 40 15.78 -16.12 1.33
CA ASN A 40 17.16 -16.51 1.09
C ASN A 40 17.99 -15.38 0.43
N THR A 41 19.31 -15.52 0.47
CA THR A 41 20.27 -14.53 -0.05
C THR A 41 20.15 -14.30 -1.57
N ARG A 42 19.73 -15.32 -2.33
CA ARG A 42 19.53 -15.21 -3.78
C ARG A 42 18.29 -14.36 -4.09
N GLN A 43 17.19 -14.58 -3.40
CA GLN A 43 15.96 -13.79 -3.52
C GLN A 43 16.27 -12.32 -3.20
N PHE A 44 16.95 -12.05 -2.08
CA PHE A 44 17.36 -10.69 -1.74
C PHE A 44 18.18 -10.03 -2.85
N THR A 45 19.21 -10.72 -3.35
CA THR A 45 20.06 -10.22 -4.44
C THR A 45 19.23 -9.86 -5.67
N TRP A 46 18.24 -10.68 -6.01
CA TRP A 46 17.38 -10.41 -7.15
C TRP A 46 16.40 -9.27 -6.93
N ILE A 47 15.81 -9.15 -5.73
CA ILE A 47 14.93 -8.02 -5.39
C ILE A 47 15.68 -6.69 -5.56
N VAL A 48 16.89 -6.61 -5.02
CA VAL A 48 17.76 -5.43 -5.16
C VAL A 48 18.06 -5.16 -6.63
N LYS A 49 18.49 -6.17 -7.38
CA LYS A 49 18.78 -6.02 -8.82
C LYS A 49 17.57 -5.52 -9.61
N ILE A 50 16.38 -6.08 -9.38
CA ILE A 50 15.17 -5.67 -10.10
C ILE A 50 14.81 -4.22 -9.75
N LYS A 51 14.82 -3.89 -8.46
CA LYS A 51 14.54 -2.53 -7.98
C LYS A 51 15.51 -1.52 -8.59
N GLU A 52 16.81 -1.79 -8.56
CA GLU A 52 17.84 -0.88 -9.09
C GLU A 52 17.75 -0.74 -10.61
N ASN A 53 17.52 -1.83 -11.35
CA ASN A 53 17.33 -1.75 -12.79
C ASN A 53 16.09 -0.94 -13.18
N LEU A 54 14.99 -1.07 -12.42
CA LEU A 54 13.80 -0.24 -12.63
C LEU A 54 14.05 1.23 -12.30
N GLU A 55 14.82 1.53 -11.25
CA GLU A 55 15.23 2.90 -10.94
C GLU A 55 16.10 3.51 -12.03
N ILE A 56 16.99 2.72 -12.65
CA ILE A 56 17.79 3.12 -13.80
C ILE A 56 16.90 3.35 -15.02
N LEU A 57 15.97 2.43 -15.30
CA LEU A 57 15.03 2.53 -16.42
C LEU A 57 14.20 3.83 -16.34
N PHE A 58 13.73 4.17 -15.14
CA PHE A 58 12.97 5.39 -14.88
C PHE A 58 13.83 6.53 -14.34
N LYS A 59 15.14 6.53 -14.58
CA LYS A 59 16.06 7.54 -14.02
C LYS A 59 15.63 8.97 -14.37
N TYR A 60 15.26 9.19 -15.63
CA TYR A 60 14.86 10.49 -16.17
C TYR A 60 13.40 10.87 -15.88
N ASN A 61 12.60 9.95 -15.35
CA ASN A 61 11.22 10.24 -15.00
C ASN A 61 11.11 10.46 -13.49
N ALA A 62 11.00 11.73 -13.09
CA ALA A 62 10.92 12.10 -11.68
C ALA A 62 9.62 11.62 -11.02
N ASP A 63 8.55 11.46 -11.81
CA ASP A 63 7.21 11.07 -11.37
C ASP A 63 7.00 9.55 -11.35
N VAL A 64 8.08 8.77 -11.33
CA VAL A 64 7.99 7.31 -11.15
C VAL A 64 8.69 6.93 -9.86
N PHE A 65 7.89 6.39 -8.95
CA PHE A 65 8.35 5.82 -7.70
C PHE A 65 8.50 4.31 -7.84
N VAL A 66 9.67 3.80 -7.46
CA VAL A 66 9.99 2.38 -7.43
C VAL A 66 10.35 2.02 -5.99
N ALA A 67 9.80 0.93 -5.48
CA ALA A 67 10.15 0.41 -4.16
C ALA A 67 10.29 -1.11 -4.18
N GLY A 68 11.18 -1.64 -3.34
CA GLY A 68 11.30 -3.06 -3.06
C GLY A 68 10.85 -3.35 -1.63
N ASP A 69 10.19 -4.48 -1.41
CA ASP A 69 9.69 -4.94 -0.11
C ASP A 69 9.00 -3.84 0.74
N LEU A 70 8.09 -3.09 0.12
CA LEU A 70 7.39 -1.98 0.79
C LEU A 70 5.92 -2.35 1.03
N PHE A 71 5.41 -2.16 2.25
CA PHE A 71 4.00 -2.37 2.53
C PHE A 71 3.11 -1.36 1.81
N TRP A 72 2.13 -1.87 1.08
CA TRP A 72 1.06 -1.10 0.46
C TRP A 72 -0.25 -1.27 1.23
N TYR A 73 -0.80 -0.14 1.68
CA TYR A 73 -2.13 -0.02 2.28
C TYR A 73 -3.10 0.66 1.31
N PRO A 74 -4.09 -0.06 0.75
CA PRO A 74 -5.03 0.51 -0.21
C PRO A 74 -6.16 1.33 0.45
N VAL A 75 -6.49 1.08 1.72
CA VAL A 75 -7.64 1.68 2.40
C VAL A 75 -7.22 2.25 3.77
N GLU A 76 -7.60 3.51 4.01
CA GLU A 76 -7.47 4.14 5.32
C GLU A 76 -8.53 3.57 6.28
N GLY A 77 -8.15 3.29 7.52
CA GLY A 77 -9.05 2.78 8.55
C GLY A 77 -8.82 1.30 8.91
N SER A 78 -7.96 0.58 8.19
CA SER A 78 -7.68 -0.83 8.47
C SER A 78 -6.22 -1.20 8.19
N ASN A 79 -5.47 -1.54 9.24
CA ASN A 79 -4.11 -2.05 9.11
C ASN A 79 -4.03 -3.53 8.67
N LYS A 80 -5.19 -4.21 8.59
CA LYS A 80 -5.29 -5.63 8.21
C LYS A 80 -5.22 -5.82 6.71
N ILE A 81 -5.70 -4.86 5.93
CA ILE A 81 -5.70 -4.90 4.48
C ILE A 81 -4.37 -4.29 4.02
N LYS A 82 -3.35 -5.14 3.86
CA LYS A 82 -2.05 -4.73 3.34
C LYS A 82 -1.49 -5.76 2.37
N LEU A 83 -0.76 -5.28 1.36
CA LEU A 83 0.04 -6.11 0.46
C LEU A 83 1.52 -5.76 0.62
N ALA A 84 2.38 -6.78 0.59
CA ALA A 84 3.84 -6.63 0.54
C ALA A 84 4.34 -7.25 -0.77
N PRO A 85 4.38 -6.48 -1.87
CA PRO A 85 5.04 -6.94 -3.09
C PRO A 85 6.57 -6.84 -2.97
N ASP A 86 7.27 -7.80 -3.56
CA ASP A 86 8.74 -7.80 -3.62
C ASP A 86 9.27 -6.56 -4.36
N THR A 87 8.53 -6.08 -5.37
CA THR A 87 8.83 -4.81 -6.05
C THR A 87 7.54 -4.15 -6.53
N MET A 88 7.43 -2.83 -6.40
CA MET A 88 6.32 -2.03 -6.93
C MET A 88 6.81 -0.84 -7.76
N VAL A 89 6.02 -0.49 -8.77
CA VAL A 89 6.22 0.70 -9.60
C VAL A 89 4.93 1.53 -9.61
N VAL A 90 5.07 2.79 -9.23
CA VAL A 90 3.97 3.76 -9.12
C VAL A 90 4.26 4.93 -10.05
N PHE A 91 3.34 5.22 -10.95
CA PHE A 91 3.42 6.37 -11.85
C PHE A 91 2.68 7.58 -11.25
N GLY A 92 3.15 8.78 -11.56
CA GLY A 92 2.58 10.03 -11.06
C GLY A 92 2.99 10.37 -9.62
N ARG A 93 3.99 9.69 -9.05
CA ARG A 93 4.48 9.94 -7.69
C ARG A 93 5.98 10.17 -7.69
N PRO A 94 6.47 11.22 -7.01
CA PRO A 94 7.88 11.53 -6.98
C PRO A 94 8.67 10.45 -6.23
N LYS A 95 9.94 10.33 -6.62
CA LYS A 95 10.94 9.55 -5.88
C LYS A 95 11.11 10.11 -4.47
N GLY A 96 11.20 9.23 -3.49
CA GLY A 96 11.30 9.62 -2.08
C GLY A 96 11.35 8.39 -1.18
N HIS A 97 11.88 8.56 0.03
CA HIS A 97 11.91 7.49 1.03
C HIS A 97 10.55 7.41 1.72
N ARG A 98 10.06 6.18 1.90
CA ARG A 98 8.78 5.87 2.55
C ARG A 98 8.97 4.65 3.42
N GLY A 99 8.44 4.66 4.64
CA GLY A 99 8.36 3.46 5.47
C GLY A 99 7.18 2.55 5.09
N SER A 100 6.11 3.11 4.54
CA SER A 100 5.01 2.36 3.91
C SER A 100 4.36 3.19 2.80
N TYR A 101 3.77 2.52 1.81
CA TYR A 101 2.97 3.15 0.76
C TYR A 101 1.49 3.17 1.18
N ARG A 102 1.03 4.31 1.67
CA ARG A 102 -0.35 4.53 2.10
C ARG A 102 -1.10 5.26 1.01
N GLN A 103 -2.03 4.59 0.36
CA GLN A 103 -2.67 5.10 -0.85
C GLN A 103 -3.36 6.46 -0.65
N TRP A 104 -3.94 6.71 0.52
CA TRP A 104 -4.58 7.99 0.86
C TRP A 104 -3.59 9.16 1.01
N GLU A 105 -2.33 8.90 1.42
CA GLU A 105 -1.26 9.92 1.47
C GLU A 105 -0.66 10.19 0.08
N GLU A 106 -0.97 9.33 -0.90
CA GLU A 106 -0.37 9.33 -2.24
C GLU A 106 -1.40 9.69 -3.33
N ASN A 107 -2.32 10.62 -3.04
CA ASN A 107 -3.40 11.06 -3.94
C ASN A 107 -4.35 9.93 -4.39
N ASN A 108 -4.50 8.89 -3.58
CA ASN A 108 -5.28 7.69 -3.92
C ASN A 108 -4.80 6.93 -5.17
N ILE A 109 -3.53 7.09 -5.56
CA ILE A 109 -2.93 6.42 -6.71
C ILE A 109 -2.47 5.01 -6.28
N PRO A 110 -3.02 3.92 -6.84
CA PRO A 110 -2.50 2.58 -6.58
C PRO A 110 -1.22 2.32 -7.40
N PRO A 111 -0.35 1.41 -6.95
CA PRO A 111 0.74 0.92 -7.77
C PRO A 111 0.22 0.33 -9.08
N ARG A 112 0.84 0.71 -10.20
CA ARG A 112 0.46 0.22 -11.54
C ARG A 112 0.94 -1.21 -11.74
N TRP A 113 2.14 -1.50 -11.24
CA TRP A 113 2.77 -2.81 -11.33
C TRP A 113 3.28 -3.21 -9.96
N CYS A 114 2.91 -4.42 -9.55
CA CYS A 114 3.44 -5.08 -8.36
C CYS A 114 3.97 -6.44 -8.80
N LEU A 115 5.20 -6.75 -8.44
CA LEU A 115 5.84 -8.02 -8.73
C LEU A 115 5.99 -8.80 -7.43
N LYS A 116 5.70 -10.10 -7.52
CA LYS A 116 6.19 -11.10 -6.56
C LYS A 116 7.21 -11.99 -7.25
N PHE A 117 8.27 -12.36 -6.55
CA PHE A 117 9.41 -13.08 -7.12
C PHE A 117 8.99 -14.42 -7.77
N TYR A 118 8.10 -15.16 -7.12
CA TYR A 118 7.53 -16.39 -7.66
C TYR A 118 6.68 -16.16 -8.91
N LEU A 119 6.04 -14.99 -9.04
CA LEU A 119 5.27 -14.63 -10.22
C LEU A 119 6.19 -14.26 -11.39
N LEU A 120 7.38 -13.71 -11.14
CA LEU A 120 8.36 -13.39 -12.18
C LEU A 120 8.85 -14.65 -12.91
N VAL A 121 9.18 -15.71 -12.17
CA VAL A 121 9.60 -17.00 -12.78
C VAL A 121 8.49 -17.53 -13.70
N ILE A 122 7.23 -17.45 -13.28
CA ILE A 122 6.09 -17.88 -14.08
C ILE A 122 5.89 -16.99 -15.31
N ILE A 123 6.02 -15.66 -15.18
CA ILE A 123 5.87 -14.73 -16.31
C ILE A 123 7.00 -14.92 -17.33
N ILE A 124 8.25 -15.06 -16.88
CA ILE A 124 9.40 -15.29 -17.75
C ILE A 124 9.23 -16.63 -18.47
N LEU A 125 8.90 -17.72 -17.76
CA LEU A 125 8.67 -19.02 -18.39
C LEU A 125 7.54 -18.98 -19.42
N ARG A 126 6.42 -18.32 -19.08
CA ARG A 126 5.28 -18.16 -19.98
C ARG A 126 5.56 -17.21 -21.15
N TRP A 127 6.49 -16.26 -20.99
CA TRP A 127 6.95 -15.39 -22.07
C TRP A 127 7.94 -16.10 -22.99
N THR A 128 8.88 -16.89 -22.45
CA THR A 128 9.79 -17.72 -23.25
C THR A 128 9.05 -18.79 -24.05
N GLU A 129 8.00 -19.40 -23.49
CA GLU A 129 7.13 -20.32 -24.23
C GLU A 129 6.36 -19.62 -25.36
N LYS A 130 5.87 -18.40 -25.14
CA LYS A 130 5.17 -17.63 -26.18
C LYS A 130 6.08 -17.04 -27.25
N SER A 131 7.31 -16.67 -26.89
CA SER A 131 8.30 -16.12 -27.84
C SER A 131 8.99 -17.19 -28.69
N SER A 132 8.83 -18.48 -28.37
CA SER A 132 9.33 -19.59 -29.20
C SER A 132 8.39 -19.98 -30.35
N PHE A 133 7.32 -19.22 -30.56
CA PHE A 133 6.34 -19.38 -31.65
C PHE A 133 6.29 -18.18 -32.61
N ILE A 134 7.37 -17.41 -32.70
CA ILE A 134 7.55 -16.34 -33.70
C ILE A 134 8.79 -16.64 -34.53
#